data_AF-A0A3M1AKW9-F1
#
_entry.id   AF-A0A3M1AKW9-F1
#
_cell.length_a   1.000
_cell.length_b   1.000
_cell.length_c   1.000
_cell.angle_alpha   90.00
_cell.angle_beta   90.00
_cell.angle_gamma   90.00
#
_symmetry.space_group_name_H-M   'P 1'
#
loop_
_entity.id
_entity.type
_entity.pdbx_description
1 polymer ?
#
loop_
_entity_poly.entity_id
_entity_poly.type
_entity_poly.pdbx_seq_one_letter_code
_entity_poly.pdbx_strand_id
1 'polypeptide(L)'
;VNSPGGYEIKDGMTVLRAIAEAGGQTQFAKMNSIILLRNEYFRQPIAMRLNLSNFSAKPDRARDQLLLANDIIYVPRTFIGELNGFVNRFFTGLIAPPLDIYLRAVFFTRVTR
;
A
#
# COMPACT_ATOMS: atom_id res chain seq x y z
N VAL A 1 10.67 -4.48 -7.42
CA VAL A 1 10.60 -5.97 -7.44
C VAL A 1 10.85 -6.47 -8.85
N ASN A 2 11.26 -7.73 -9.03
CA ASN A 2 11.53 -8.30 -10.35
C ASN A 2 10.26 -8.71 -11.10
N SER A 3 9.22 -9.11 -10.37
CA SER A 3 7.91 -9.46 -10.91
C SER A 3 6.85 -8.59 -10.21
N PRO A 4 6.46 -7.44 -10.78
CA PRO A 4 5.32 -6.68 -10.27
C PRO A 4 4.01 -7.30 -10.75
N GLY A 5 2.99 -7.35 -9.89
CA GLY A 5 1.69 -7.92 -10.24
C GLY A 5 0.76 -8.04 -9.05
N GLY A 6 -0.43 -8.59 -9.28
CA GLY A 6 -1.34 -9.00 -8.22
C GLY A 6 -0.91 -10.34 -7.63
N TYR A 7 -0.93 -10.43 -6.31
CA TYR A 7 -0.60 -11.65 -5.58
C TYR A 7 -1.73 -11.98 -4.61
N GLU A 8 -2.10 -13.26 -4.52
CA GLU A 8 -3.04 -13.72 -3.51
C GLU A 8 -2.40 -13.60 -2.12
N ILE A 9 -3.15 -13.02 -1.19
CA ILE A 9 -2.73 -12.91 0.20
C ILE A 9 -2.90 -14.27 0.87
N LYS A 10 -1.79 -14.77 1.43
CA LYS A 10 -1.74 -15.99 2.23
C LYS A 10 -1.83 -15.63 3.72
N ASP A 11 -2.24 -16.58 4.55
CA ASP A 11 -2.25 -16.38 6.00
C ASP A 11 -0.86 -16.02 6.54
N GLY A 12 -0.83 -14.97 7.36
CA GLY A 12 0.41 -14.43 7.93
C GLY A 12 1.36 -13.80 6.90
N MET A 13 0.86 -13.40 5.73
CA MET A 13 1.68 -12.72 4.72
C MET A 13 2.07 -11.32 5.18
N THR A 14 3.37 -11.04 5.13
CA THR A 14 3.95 -9.75 5.49
C THR A 14 4.44 -9.00 4.26
N VAL A 15 4.77 -7.73 4.43
CA VAL A 15 5.33 -6.88 3.36
C VAL A 15 6.61 -7.50 2.80
N LEU A 16 7.51 -7.96 3.66
CA LEU A 16 8.76 -8.58 3.22
C LEU A 16 8.49 -9.87 2.44
N ARG A 17 7.55 -10.71 2.91
CA ARG A 17 7.21 -11.96 2.23
C ARG A 17 6.58 -11.71 0.86
N ALA A 18 5.72 -10.71 0.75
CA ALA A 18 5.17 -10.30 -0.55
C ALA A 18 6.25 -9.78 -1.51
N ILE A 19 7.21 -8.99 -1.03
CA ILE A 19 8.34 -8.55 -1.83
C ILE A 19 9.19 -9.75 -2.30
N ALA A 20 9.38 -10.75 -1.43
CA ALA A 20 10.08 -11.98 -1.79
C ALA A 20 9.34 -12.79 -2.86
N GLU A 21 8.02 -12.98 -2.72
CA GLU A 21 7.17 -13.65 -3.73
C GLU A 21 7.16 -12.90 -5.07
N ALA A 22 7.26 -11.56 -5.03
CA ALA A 22 7.41 -10.70 -6.20
C ALA A 22 8.83 -10.75 -6.85
N GLY A 23 9.64 -11.75 -6.50
CA GLY A 23 10.99 -11.94 -7.02
C GLY A 23 12.06 -11.12 -6.31
N GLY A 24 11.78 -10.63 -5.10
CA GLY A 24 12.72 -9.94 -4.23
C GLY A 24 12.97 -8.47 -4.57
N GLN A 25 13.84 -7.86 -3.76
CA GLN A 25 14.32 -6.51 -3.99
C GLN A 25 15.27 -6.46 -5.20
N THR A 26 15.20 -5.39 -5.98
CA THR A 26 16.18 -5.14 -7.06
C THR A 26 17.38 -4.40 -6.50
N GLN A 27 18.50 -4.39 -7.23
CA GLN A 27 19.72 -3.65 -6.82
C GLN A 27 19.49 -2.13 -6.63
N PHE A 28 18.42 -1.59 -7.22
CA PHE A 28 18.06 -0.18 -7.12
C PHE A 28 16.90 0.08 -6.13
N ALA A 29 16.34 -0.95 -5.51
CA ALA A 29 15.22 -0.79 -4.59
C ALA A 29 15.64 -0.07 -3.31
N LYS A 30 14.90 0.97 -2.93
CA LYS A 30 15.10 1.69 -1.67
C LYS A 30 14.23 1.10 -0.57
N MET A 31 14.74 0.06 0.06
CA MET A 31 14.04 -0.69 1.12
C MET A 31 13.75 0.15 2.38
N ASN A 32 14.41 1.29 2.56
CA ASN A 32 14.14 2.23 3.65
C ASN A 32 12.93 3.16 3.40
N SER A 33 12.32 3.09 2.22
CA SER A 33 11.26 4.00 1.77
C SER A 33 10.10 3.26 1.10
N ILE A 34 9.89 1.99 1.46
CA ILE A 34 8.76 1.21 0.93
C ILE A 34 7.46 1.87 1.36
N ILE A 35 6.47 1.92 0.48
CA ILE A 35 5.18 2.51 0.78
C ILE A 35 4.16 1.39 0.82
N LEU A 36 3.48 1.24 1.96
CA LEU A 36 2.29 0.43 2.10
C LEU A 36 1.07 1.35 1.98
N LEU A 37 0.23 1.09 1.00
CA LEU A 37 -1.05 1.75 0.82
C LEU A 37 -2.12 0.78 1.31
N ARG A 38 -2.84 1.21 2.34
CA ARG A 38 -3.96 0.47 2.91
C ARG A 38 -5.25 1.16 2.54
N ASN A 39 -6.08 0.45 1.77
CA ASN A 39 -7.41 0.92 1.44
C ASN A 39 -8.42 0.20 2.32
N GLU A 40 -8.87 0.87 3.37
CA GLU A 40 -10.00 0.41 4.17
C GLU A 40 -11.30 0.93 3.54
N TYR A 41 -12.26 0.03 3.31
CA TYR A 41 -13.58 0.39 2.81
C TYR A 41 -14.16 1.58 3.62
N PHE A 42 -14.66 2.59 2.90
CA PHE A 42 -15.28 3.82 3.43
C PHE A 42 -14.35 4.77 4.21
N ARG A 43 -13.03 4.49 4.29
CA ARG A 43 -12.04 5.40 4.88
C ARG A 43 -11.13 5.97 3.80
N GLN A 44 -10.46 7.08 4.12
CA GLN A 44 -9.41 7.59 3.25
C GLN A 44 -8.25 6.58 3.22
N PRO A 45 -7.68 6.28 2.04
CA PRO A 45 -6.55 5.38 1.94
C PRO A 45 -5.37 5.90 2.78
N ILE A 46 -4.80 5.04 3.60
CA ILE A 46 -3.68 5.37 4.47
C ILE A 46 -2.40 4.93 3.78
N ALA A 47 -1.46 5.86 3.61
CA ALA A 47 -0.13 5.56 3.14
C ALA A 47 0.86 5.56 4.30
N MET A 48 1.62 4.48 4.42
CA MET A 48 2.65 4.33 5.45
C MET A 48 4.00 4.09 4.79
N ARG A 49 5.03 4.80 5.26
CA ARG A 49 6.42 4.52 4.87
C ARG A 49 7.00 3.47 5.81
N LEU A 50 7.51 2.39 5.23
CA LEU A 50 8.18 1.30 5.93
C LEU A 50 9.67 1.32 5.63
N ASN A 51 10.46 1.10 6.68
CA ASN A 51 11.90 0.95 6.58
C ASN A 51 12.30 -0.51 6.84
N LEU A 52 12.55 -1.25 5.75
CA LEU A 52 13.00 -2.64 5.74
C LEU A 52 14.47 -2.78 5.30
N SER A 53 15.29 -1.73 5.35
CA SER A 53 16.69 -1.80 4.88
C SER A 53 17.57 -2.73 5.70
N ASN A 54 17.27 -2.89 6.99
CA ASN A 54 18.13 -3.61 7.93
C ASN A 54 17.69 -5.06 8.15
N PHE A 55 16.72 -5.54 7.38
CA PHE A 55 16.11 -6.85 7.61
C PHE A 55 17.08 -8.02 7.37
N SER A 56 18.08 -7.83 6.50
CA SER A 56 19.14 -8.83 6.27
C SER A 56 20.08 -8.99 7.47
N ALA A 57 20.29 -7.92 8.25
CA ALA A 57 21.26 -7.91 9.35
C ALA A 57 20.63 -8.27 10.71
N LYS A 58 19.39 -7.82 10.96
CA LYS A 58 18.62 -8.19 12.14
C LYS A 58 17.14 -8.24 11.75
N PRO A 59 16.53 -9.44 11.70
CA PRO A 59 15.10 -9.55 11.39
C PRO A 59 14.29 -8.99 12.55
N ASP A 60 14.04 -7.68 12.49
CA ASP A 60 13.17 -6.96 13.42
C ASP A 60 11.72 -7.16 12.98
N ARG A 61 11.12 -8.26 13.43
CA ARG A 61 9.74 -8.63 13.09
C ARG A 61 8.72 -7.54 13.44
N ALA A 62 9.04 -6.63 14.37
CA ALA A 62 8.16 -5.52 14.71
C ALA A 62 8.00 -4.49 13.57
N ARG A 63 8.96 -4.44 12.63
CA ARG A 63 8.94 -3.51 11.48
C ARG A 63 8.28 -4.11 10.25
N ASP A 64 8.15 -5.43 10.18
CA ASP A 64 7.49 -6.11 9.08
C ASP A 64 5.99 -6.18 9.32
N GLN A 65 5.25 -5.36 8.58
CA GLN A 65 3.81 -5.26 8.74
C GLN A 65 3.08 -6.43 8.08
N LEU A 66 2.01 -6.90 8.73
CA LEU A 66 1.07 -7.84 8.13
C LEU A 66 0.28 -7.14 7.03
N LEU A 67 0.10 -7.85 5.93
CA LEU A 67 -0.71 -7.40 4.80
C LEU A 67 -2.17 -7.73 5.03
N LEU A 68 -3.02 -6.80 4.63
CA LEU A 68 -4.46 -6.96 4.59
C LEU A 68 -4.94 -7.01 3.14
N ALA A 69 -6.15 -7.55 2.94
CA ALA A 69 -6.81 -7.58 1.64
C ALA A 69 -6.81 -6.18 0.98
N ASN A 70 -6.46 -6.16 -0.30
CA ASN A 70 -6.36 -4.94 -1.12
C ASN A 70 -5.25 -3.96 -0.71
N ASP A 71 -4.31 -4.36 0.14
CA ASP A 71 -3.09 -3.58 0.37
C ASP A 71 -2.24 -3.50 -0.92
N ILE A 72 -1.70 -2.33 -1.21
CA ILE A 72 -0.78 -2.11 -2.32
C ILE A 72 0.60 -1.78 -1.77
N ILE A 73 1.60 -2.54 -2.21
CA ILE A 73 2.99 -2.32 -1.82
C ILE A 73 3.72 -1.66 -2.98
N TYR A 74 4.24 -0.47 -2.73
CA TYR A 74 5.07 0.23 -3.69
C TYR A 74 6.52 0.24 -3.22
N VAL A 75 7.40 -0.35 -4.03
CA VAL A 75 8.85 -0.40 -3.78
C VAL A 75 9.53 0.61 -4.69
N PRO A 76 9.94 1.78 -4.17
CA PRO A 76 10.51 2.82 -5.01
C PRO A 76 11.96 2.51 -5.40
N ARG A 77 12.38 3.07 -6.54
CA ARG A 77 13.80 3.06 -6.98
C ARG A 77 14.60 4.21 -6.36
N THR A 78 13.92 5.26 -5.91
CA THR A 78 14.50 6.48 -5.34
C THR A 78 13.83 6.81 -4.01
N PHE A 79 14.47 7.64 -3.19
CA PHE A 79 13.87 8.05 -1.92
C PHE A 79 12.70 9.01 -2.17
N ILE A 80 11.58 8.79 -1.50
CA ILE A 80 10.41 9.67 -1.55
C ILE A 80 10.45 10.57 -0.30
N GLY A 81 10.65 11.87 -0.49
CA GLY A 81 10.66 12.85 0.61
C GLY A 81 9.26 13.11 1.16
N GLU A 82 8.33 13.50 0.30
CA GLU A 82 6.95 13.85 0.65
C GLU A 82 5.97 12.74 0.31
N LEU A 83 5.58 11.97 1.32
CA LEU A 83 4.66 10.84 1.15
C LEU A 83 3.27 11.31 0.72
N ASN A 84 2.73 12.35 1.39
CA ASN A 84 1.38 12.86 1.10
C ASN A 84 1.26 13.36 -0.35
N GLY A 85 2.25 14.12 -0.84
CA GLY A 85 2.26 14.62 -2.21
C GLY A 85 2.38 13.49 -3.24
N PHE A 86 3.17 12.46 -2.96
CA PHE A 86 3.26 11.27 -3.80
C PHE A 86 1.92 10.54 -3.91
N VAL A 87 1.28 10.27 -2.77
CA VAL A 87 -0.01 9.54 -2.71
C VAL A 87 -1.08 10.29 -3.48
N ASN A 88 -1.20 11.60 -3.28
CA ASN A 88 -2.20 12.42 -3.95
C ASN A 88 -2.03 12.46 -5.47
N ARG A 89 -0.79 12.49 -5.97
CA ARG A 89 -0.51 12.53 -7.41
C ARG A 89 -0.70 11.19 -8.11
N PHE A 90 -0.33 10.10 -7.46
CA PHE A 90 -0.25 8.80 -8.12
C PHE A 90 -1.38 7.85 -7.75
N PHE A 91 -1.87 7.86 -6.51
CA PHE A 91 -2.77 6.81 -6.02
C PHE A 91 -4.17 7.34 -5.72
N THR A 92 -4.31 8.51 -5.10
CA THR A 92 -5.63 9.08 -4.77
C THR A 92 -6.45 9.34 -6.05
N GLY A 93 -5.83 9.81 -7.13
CA GLY A 93 -6.52 10.00 -8.42
C GLY A 93 -6.89 8.71 -9.16
N LEU A 94 -6.30 7.55 -8.80
CA LEU A 94 -6.55 6.26 -9.44
C LEU A 94 -7.51 5.35 -8.64
N ILE A 95 -7.51 5.47 -7.30
CA ILE A 95 -8.13 4.49 -6.40
C ILE A 95 -9.28 5.09 -5.58
N ALA A 96 -9.44 6.42 -5.54
CA ALA A 96 -10.62 7.01 -4.90
C ALA A 96 -11.85 6.81 -5.79
N PRO A 97 -12.89 6.07 -5.37
CA PRO A 97 -14.22 6.35 -5.88
C PRO A 97 -14.48 7.84 -5.61
N PRO A 98 -14.96 8.60 -6.59
CA PRO A 98 -15.30 9.98 -6.34
C PRO A 98 -16.30 10.00 -5.18
N LEU A 99 -16.05 10.90 -4.21
CA LEU A 99 -16.85 11.03 -2.99
C LEU A 99 -18.35 11.23 -3.29
N ASP A 100 -18.69 11.58 -4.54
CA ASP A 100 -20.04 11.72 -5.06
C ASP A 100 -20.81 10.37 -5.12
N ILE A 101 -20.17 9.22 -5.38
CA ILE A 101 -20.88 7.93 -5.54
C ILE A 101 -21.53 7.52 -4.21
N TYR A 102 -20.78 7.64 -3.11
CA TYR A 102 -21.30 7.30 -1.78
C TYR A 102 -22.30 8.32 -1.27
N LEU A 103 -22.05 9.63 -1.51
CA LEU A 103 -23.00 10.67 -1.15
C LEU A 103 -24.32 10.51 -1.91
N ARG A 104 -24.28 10.24 -3.22
CA ARG A 104 -25.48 10.01 -4.04
C ARG A 104 -26.30 8.81 -3.57
N ALA A 105 -25.67 7.70 -3.20
CA ALA A 105 -26.38 6.53 -2.68
C ALA A 105 -27.11 6.81 -1.35
N VAL A 106 -26.47 7.58 -0.45
CA VAL A 106 -27.06 7.99 0.83
C VAL A 106 -28.16 9.03 0.67
N PHE A 107 -28.06 9.93 -0.32
CA PHE A 107 -29.13 10.90 -0.61
C PHE A 107 -30.35 10.24 -1.27
N PHE A 108 -30.16 9.29 -2.21
CA PHE A 108 -31.28 8.59 -2.86
C PHE A 108 -32.14 7.77 -1.90
N THR A 109 -31.52 7.19 -0.86
CA THR A 109 -32.22 6.39 0.15
C THR A 109 -33.02 7.24 1.16
N ARG A 110 -32.73 8.54 1.27
CA ARG A 110 -33.51 9.47 2.13
C ARG A 110 -34.63 10.20 1.39
N VAL A 111 -34.58 10.29 0.06
CA VAL A 111 -35.59 11.00 -0.75
C VAL A 111 -36.76 10.09 -1.17
N THR A 112 -36.62 8.77 -1.01
CA THR A 112 -37.64 7.77 -1.42
C THR A 112 -38.41 7.13 -0.25
N ARG A 113 -38.39 7.76 0.93
CA ARG A 113 -39.26 7.41 2.07
C ARG A 113 -40.16 8.57 2.47
#